data_AF-Q4SU19-F1
#
_entry.id   AF-Q4SU19-F1
#
_cell.length_a   1.000
_cell.length_b   1.000
_cell.length_c   1.000
_cell.angle_alpha   90.00
_cell.angle_beta   90.00
_cell.angle_gamma   90.00
#
_symmetry.space_group_name_H-M   'P 1'
#
loop_
_entity.id
_entity.type
_entity.pdbx_description
1 polymer ?
#
loop_
_entity_poly.entity_id
_entity_poly.type
_entity_poly.pdbx_seq_one_letter_code
_entity_poly.pdbx_strand_id
1 'polypeptide(L)'
;KSKTKPNGKKPPAEEKKQYLELEYTKIRVVDFDLKELVVLPREIDLNEWLASNTTTFFNLINLQYSTISEFCTGETCQAMTACNT
;
A
#
# COMPACT_ATOMS: atom_id res chain seq x y z
N LYS A 1 43.46 -30.68 -10.01
CA LYS A 1 42.00 -30.96 -10.13
C LYS A 1 41.44 -31.06 -8.71
N SER A 2 40.83 -30.02 -8.16
CA SER A 2 40.09 -30.10 -6.90
C SER A 2 38.72 -29.47 -7.13
N LYS A 3 37.67 -30.30 -7.06
CA LYS A 3 36.28 -29.89 -7.26
C LYS A 3 35.69 -29.54 -5.90
N THR A 4 35.46 -28.26 -5.64
CA THR A 4 34.73 -27.80 -4.46
C THR A 4 33.23 -27.84 -4.75
N LYS A 5 32.47 -28.61 -3.95
CA LYS A 5 31.00 -28.73 -3.99
C LYS A 5 30.32 -27.37 -3.76
N PRO A 6 29.30 -26.97 -4.53
CA PRO A 6 28.44 -25.86 -4.14
C PRO A 6 27.41 -26.37 -3.13
N ASN A 7 27.43 -25.80 -1.93
CA ASN A 7 26.49 -26.12 -0.86
C ASN A 7 25.18 -25.37 -1.14
N GLY A 8 24.21 -26.06 -1.72
CA GLY A 8 22.88 -25.51 -1.99
C GLY A 8 22.12 -25.25 -0.69
N LYS A 9 22.14 -24.01 -0.21
CA LYS A 9 21.20 -23.54 0.81
C LYS A 9 19.79 -23.58 0.20
N LYS A 10 18.92 -24.46 0.73
CA LYS A 10 17.49 -24.43 0.42
C LYS A 10 16.95 -23.03 0.78
N PRO A 11 16.14 -22.40 -0.08
CA PRO A 11 15.48 -21.14 0.27
C PRO A 11 14.62 -21.35 1.53
N PRO A 12 14.52 -20.35 2.43
CA PRO A 12 13.64 -20.43 3.58
C PRO A 12 12.22 -20.70 3.10
N ALA A 13 11.53 -21.66 3.72
CA ALA A 13 10.12 -21.86 3.47
C ALA A 13 9.40 -20.58 3.90
N GLU A 14 8.78 -19.87 2.95
CA GLU A 14 8.03 -18.66 3.23
C GLU A 14 6.88 -19.01 4.18
N GLU A 15 6.88 -18.39 5.36
CA GLU A 15 5.84 -18.58 6.36
C GLU A 15 4.50 -18.07 5.83
N LYS A 16 3.41 -18.81 6.07
CA LYS A 16 2.08 -18.46 5.58
C LYS A 16 1.58 -17.17 6.25
N LYS A 17 1.61 -16.06 5.52
CA LYS A 17 1.16 -14.73 5.97
C LYS A 17 -0.37 -14.60 5.87
N GLN A 18 -1.08 -14.94 6.94
CA GLN A 18 -2.55 -14.89 7.00
C GLN A 18 -3.13 -13.52 6.60
N TYR A 19 -2.47 -12.42 6.96
CA TYR A 19 -2.92 -11.05 6.64
C TYR A 19 -2.94 -10.73 5.13
N LEU A 20 -2.30 -11.56 4.29
CA LEU A 20 -2.36 -11.45 2.84
C LEU A 20 -3.52 -12.26 2.22
N GLU A 21 -4.23 -13.06 3.02
CA GLU A 21 -5.35 -13.86 2.53
C GLU A 21 -6.55 -12.96 2.14
N LEU A 22 -7.31 -13.41 1.15
CA LEU A 22 -8.39 -12.65 0.53
C LEU A 22 -9.49 -12.22 1.53
N GLU A 23 -9.71 -13.04 2.55
CA GLU A 23 -10.68 -12.79 3.61
C GLU A 23 -10.33 -11.53 4.43
N TYR A 24 -9.05 -11.34 4.75
CA TYR A 24 -8.58 -10.20 5.55
C TYR A 24 -8.30 -8.95 4.70
N THR A 25 -7.94 -9.12 3.43
CA THR A 25 -7.62 -8.00 2.52
C THR A 25 -8.86 -7.34 1.90
N LYS A 26 -10.04 -7.98 1.98
CA LYS A 26 -11.31 -7.43 1.48
C LYS A 26 -12.11 -6.65 2.50
N ILE A 27 -11.68 -6.61 3.76
CA ILE A 27 -12.37 -5.88 4.81
C ILE A 27 -12.38 -4.40 4.44
N ARG A 28 -13.57 -3.79 4.48
CA ARG A 28 -13.79 -2.37 4.23
C ARG A 28 -14.45 -1.77 5.46
N VAL A 29 -14.23 -0.47 5.67
CA VAL A 29 -15.08 0.30 6.58
C VAL A 29 -16.47 0.33 5.95
N VAL A 30 -17.41 -0.42 6.53
CA VAL A 30 -18.79 -0.57 6.03
C VAL A 30 -19.80 0.24 6.84
N ASP A 31 -19.37 0.82 7.95
CA ASP A 31 -20.25 1.49 8.90
C ASP A 31 -20.70 2.90 8.44
N PHE A 32 -20.15 3.39 7.31
CA PHE A 32 -20.44 4.73 6.80
C PHE A 32 -20.56 4.75 5.26
N ASP A 33 -21.50 5.54 4.75
CA ASP A 33 -21.54 5.86 3.32
C ASP A 33 -20.47 6.91 3.00
N LEU A 34 -19.39 6.46 2.36
CA LEU A 34 -18.29 7.33 1.95
C LEU A 34 -18.75 8.49 1.05
N LYS A 35 -19.82 8.32 0.27
CA LYS A 35 -20.33 9.39 -0.60
C LYS A 35 -20.89 10.55 0.21
N GLU A 36 -21.55 10.26 1.33
CA GLU A 36 -22.07 11.30 2.22
C GLU A 36 -20.94 12.05 2.92
N LEU A 37 -19.84 11.37 3.25
CA LEU A 37 -18.69 11.98 3.94
C LEU A 37 -17.87 12.92 3.06
N VAL A 38 -17.92 12.78 1.73
CA VAL A 38 -17.12 13.60 0.80
C VAL A 38 -17.89 14.78 0.21
N VAL A 39 -19.15 14.97 0.58
CA VAL A 39 -19.98 16.09 0.12
C VAL A 39 -19.39 17.42 0.63
N LEU A 40 -19.29 18.41 -0.26
CA LEU A 40 -18.92 19.78 0.11
C LEU A 40 -20.01 20.39 1.03
N PRO A 41 -19.67 20.79 2.28
CA PRO A 41 -20.62 21.48 3.15
C PRO A 41 -20.99 22.86 2.60
N ARG A 42 -22.22 23.33 2.86
CA ARG A 42 -22.78 24.54 2.24
C ARG A 42 -22.00 25.82 2.59
N GLU A 43 -21.40 25.84 3.77
CA GLU A 43 -20.72 27.01 4.35
C GLU A 43 -19.21 27.03 4.08
N ILE A 44 -18.66 26.00 3.42
CA ILE A 44 -17.21 25.86 3.19
C ILE A 44 -16.88 26.20 1.72
N ASP A 45 -15.81 26.96 1.51
CA ASP A 45 -15.30 27.22 0.16
C ASP A 45 -14.78 25.92 -0.50
N LEU A 46 -15.03 25.77 -1.80
CA LEU A 46 -14.63 24.58 -2.54
C LEU A 46 -13.11 24.36 -2.50
N ASN A 47 -12.31 25.41 -2.64
CA ASN A 47 -10.84 25.27 -2.66
C ASN A 47 -10.30 24.95 -1.27
N GLU A 48 -10.88 25.53 -0.22
CA GLU A 48 -10.54 25.17 1.17
C GLU A 48 -10.86 23.70 1.47
N TRP A 49 -12.03 23.23 1.03
CA TRP A 49 -12.42 21.83 1.17
C TRP A 49 -11.45 20.88 0.45
N LEU A 50 -11.14 21.20 -0.81
CA LEU A 50 -10.19 20.41 -1.60
C LEU A 50 -8.79 20.44 -1.01
N ALA A 51 -8.31 21.59 -0.56
CA ALA A 51 -6.98 21.73 0.05
C ALA A 51 -6.88 20.88 1.33
N SER A 52 -7.86 20.99 2.23
CA SER A 52 -7.88 20.24 3.49
C SER A 52 -7.87 18.72 3.26
N ASN A 53 -8.72 18.23 2.36
CA ASN A 53 -8.78 16.80 2.03
C ASN A 53 -7.51 16.32 1.31
N THR A 54 -6.99 17.09 0.35
CA THR A 54 -5.77 16.73 -0.40
C THR A 54 -4.57 16.63 0.53
N THR A 55 -4.39 17.58 1.44
CA THR A 55 -3.31 17.52 2.45
C THR A 55 -3.46 16.31 3.35
N THR A 56 -4.69 15.99 3.76
CA THR A 56 -4.98 14.81 4.58
C THR A 56 -4.59 13.52 3.85
N PHE A 57 -5.04 13.35 2.59
CA PHE A 57 -4.70 12.17 1.79
C PHE A 57 -3.20 12.07 1.50
N PHE A 58 -2.52 13.18 1.21
CA PHE A 58 -1.08 13.19 1.02
C PHE A 58 -0.34 12.64 2.24
N ASN A 59 -0.71 13.10 3.44
CA ASN A 59 -0.10 12.63 4.68
C ASN A 59 -0.38 11.15 4.95
N LEU A 60 -1.62 10.70 4.72
CA LEU A 60 -2.01 9.30 4.90
C LEU A 60 -1.29 8.37 3.91
N ILE A 61 -1.19 8.76 2.64
CA ILE A 61 -0.48 8.00 1.60
C ILE A 61 1.02 7.94 1.92
N ASN A 62 1.63 9.04 2.34
CA ASN A 62 3.04 9.05 2.73
C ASN A 62 3.31 8.13 3.91
N LEU A 63 2.45 8.17 4.94
CA LEU A 63 2.55 7.28 6.08
C LEU A 63 2.43 5.81 5.64
N GLN A 64 1.44 5.50 4.79
CA GLN A 64 1.23 4.16 4.27
C GLN A 64 2.42 3.67 3.45
N TYR A 65 2.94 4.48 2.51
CA TYR A 65 4.10 4.13 1.69
C TYR A 65 5.37 3.95 2.54
N SER A 66 5.54 4.75 3.60
CA SER A 66 6.69 4.64 4.50
C SER A 66 6.84 3.24 5.08
N THR A 67 5.72 2.55 5.36
CA THR A 67 5.73 1.17 5.89
C THR A 67 6.33 0.13 4.94
N ILE A 68 6.40 0.41 3.64
CA ILE A 68 6.92 -0.52 2.62
C ILE A 68 8.11 0.04 1.83
N SER A 69 8.55 1.25 2.17
CA SER A 69 9.53 2.02 1.40
C SER A 69 10.88 1.31 1.23
N GLU A 70 11.30 0.50 2.20
CA GLU A 70 12.53 -0.30 2.13
C GLU A 70 12.46 -1.45 1.11
N PHE A 71 11.25 -1.90 0.75
CA PHE A 71 11.03 -2.98 -0.22
C PHE A 71 10.81 -2.45 -1.65
N CYS A 72 10.46 -1.16 -1.80
CA CYS A 72 10.21 -0.51 -3.07
C CYS A 72 11.42 0.36 -3.48
N THR A 73 12.40 -0.26 -4.13
CA THR A 73 13.66 0.36 -4.54
C THR A 73 13.76 0.43 -6.07
N GLY A 74 14.79 1.10 -6.60
CA GLY A 74 15.04 1.12 -8.04
C GLY A 74 15.37 -0.26 -8.64
N GLU A 75 15.75 -1.24 -7.81
CA GLU A 75 16.02 -2.61 -8.25
C GLU A 75 14.75 -3.47 -8.27
N THR A 76 13.90 -3.34 -7.24
CA THR A 76 12.66 -4.12 -7.11
C THR A 76 11.50 -3.54 -7.90
N CYS A 77 11.46 -2.21 -8.07
CA CYS A 77 10.41 -1.46 -8.76
C CYS A 77 11.02 -0.54 -9.83
N GLN A 78 11.61 -1.14 -10.88
CA GLN A 78 12.37 -0.43 -11.94
C GLN A 78 11.55 0.62 -12.71
N ALA A 79 10.23 0.46 -12.73
CA ALA A 79 9.29 1.43 -13.28
C ALA A 79 8.08 1.55 -12.36
N MET A 80 7.50 2.75 -12.30
CA MET A 80 6.23 2.97 -11.61
C MET A 80 5.12 2.27 -12.39
N THR A 81 4.68 1.12 -11.88
CA THR A 81 3.67 0.28 -12.51
C THR A 81 2.56 -0.02 -11.50
N ALA A 82 1.34 -0.14 -11.99
CA ALA A 82 0.21 -0.67 -11.24
C ALA A 82 -0.19 -2.00 -11.88
N CYS A 83 -0.40 -3.04 -11.07
CA CYS A 83 -0.86 -4.32 -11.60
C CYS A 83 -2.32 -4.14 -12.06
N ASN A 84 -2.60 -4.38 -13.34
CA ASN A 84 -3.97 -4.44 -13.83
C ASN A 84 -4.61 -5.71 -13.28
N THR A 85 -5.57 -5.56 -12.37
CA THR A 85 -6.47 -6.65 -11.94
C THR A 85 -7.57 -6.88 -12.95
#